data_AF-U2HUN4-F1
#
_entry.id   AF-U2HUN4-F1
#
_cell.length_a   1.000
_cell.length_b   1.000
_cell.length_c   1.000
_cell.angle_alpha   90.00
_cell.angle_beta   90.00
_cell.angle_gamma   90.00
#
_symmetry.space_group_name_H-M   'P 1'
#
loop_
_entity.id
_entity.type
_entity.pdbx_description
1 polymer ?
#
loop_
_entity_poly.entity_id
_entity_poly.type
_entity_poly.pdbx_seq_one_letter_code
_entity_poly.pdbx_strand_id
1 'polypeptide(L)'
;MKRQGKPSPVTISAIDFALTYAIQNLRKNKRWSWFELSFFIGKDDGQLVRNIENPLKSSKYSLSDLNYVFLIWDIPFDELALKNNISADDLLLSVTPTKIGRKVSYQIYLKTNNDTLEPLLNFEEEHQFESLVAESSLISTDAVRDFLNELLVINYFNSARTALEVYNKFQERFGASQHPANLIKVLIEFCDGRKKKILHNDRKNLQGRLVFYKQLDFSLDLSDKPISQCFKNQNIDSFKKAAEWVSNLDYRRNVDKDNVLCVFDEQCGTCSTKHALLKRLADENGNEELQLMLGIFAMNAKNTPAIKDILKKYKLKYIPEAHNYLRAYNYILDYTGIGINETKFELDIIQELEIQPDQITDFKVKYHKDFMDNWIEENKIPYSLDELWNIREECIKAIVLSR
;
A
#
# COMPACT_ATOMS: atom_id res chain seq x y z
N MET A 1 22.11 -38.51 9.22
CA MET A 1 22.52 -37.78 10.44
C MET A 1 21.92 -36.38 10.42
N LYS A 2 21.15 -36.00 11.44
CA LYS A 2 20.70 -34.61 11.63
C LYS A 2 21.94 -33.75 11.91
N ARG A 3 22.21 -32.73 11.09
CA ARG A 3 23.25 -31.74 11.42
C ARG A 3 22.64 -30.78 12.45
N GLN A 4 23.07 -30.89 13.71
CA GLN A 4 22.80 -29.87 14.71
C GLN A 4 23.63 -28.63 14.37
N GLY A 5 22.98 -27.47 14.32
CA GLY A 5 23.65 -26.18 14.22
C GLY A 5 24.36 -25.86 15.53
N LYS A 6 25.40 -25.01 15.47
CA LYS A 6 26.07 -24.54 16.67
C LYS A 6 25.12 -23.66 17.48
N PRO A 7 25.09 -23.79 18.82
CA PRO A 7 24.35 -22.87 19.68
C PRO A 7 24.79 -21.43 19.38
N SER A 8 23.82 -20.55 19.14
CA SER A 8 24.06 -19.14 18.85
C SER A 8 23.49 -18.31 20.00
N PRO A 9 24.30 -17.43 20.63
CA PRO A 9 23.80 -16.54 21.66
C PRO A 9 22.91 -15.46 21.01
N VAL A 10 21.78 -15.18 21.64
CA VAL A 10 20.83 -14.13 21.22
C VAL A 10 20.43 -13.34 22.46
N THR A 11 20.39 -12.02 22.33
CA THR A 11 19.86 -11.13 23.37
C THR A 11 18.51 -10.57 22.92
N ILE A 12 17.50 -10.67 23.78
CA ILE A 12 16.15 -10.15 23.51
C ILE A 12 15.49 -9.71 24.81
N SER A 13 14.69 -8.65 24.80
CA SER A 13 13.96 -8.24 26.00
C SER A 13 12.99 -9.34 26.44
N ALA A 14 12.82 -9.52 27.75
CA ALA A 14 11.88 -10.53 28.27
C ALA A 14 10.44 -10.26 27.79
N ILE A 15 10.08 -8.98 27.62
CA ILE A 15 8.78 -8.55 27.11
C ILE A 15 8.59 -8.98 25.66
N ASP A 16 9.55 -8.70 24.77
CA ASP A 16 9.46 -9.08 23.34
C ASP A 16 9.39 -10.61 23.19
N PHE A 17 10.18 -11.34 23.98
CA PHE A 17 10.16 -12.79 23.99
C PHE A 17 8.78 -13.32 24.40
N ALA A 18 8.25 -12.83 25.53
CA ALA A 18 6.96 -13.26 26.06
C ALA A 18 5.81 -12.94 25.07
N LEU A 19 5.78 -11.73 24.51
CA LEU A 19 4.80 -11.33 23.51
C LEU A 19 4.85 -12.21 22.26
N THR A 20 6.04 -12.42 21.70
CA THR A 20 6.24 -13.21 20.48
C THR A 20 5.68 -14.62 20.63
N TYR A 21 6.05 -15.30 21.71
CA TYR A 21 5.64 -16.69 21.89
C TYR A 21 4.23 -16.83 22.47
N ALA A 22 3.68 -15.81 23.14
CA ALA A 22 2.25 -15.76 23.45
C ALA A 22 1.40 -15.69 22.16
N ILE A 23 1.76 -14.83 21.21
CA ILE A 23 1.07 -14.74 19.91
C ILE A 23 1.24 -16.03 19.11
N GLN A 24 2.44 -16.62 19.09
CA GLN A 24 2.67 -17.91 18.44
C GLN A 24 1.74 -19.00 19.01
N ASN A 25 1.63 -19.10 20.34
CA ASN A 25 0.75 -20.06 20.99
C ASN A 25 -0.72 -19.78 20.65
N LEU A 26 -1.13 -18.50 20.68
CA LEU A 26 -2.50 -18.10 20.38
C LEU A 26 -2.91 -18.44 18.95
N ARG A 27 -2.09 -18.12 17.94
CA ARG A 27 -2.40 -18.50 16.55
C ARG A 27 -2.46 -20.01 16.38
N LYS A 28 -1.57 -20.77 17.02
CA LYS A 28 -1.56 -22.24 16.96
C LYS A 28 -2.82 -22.83 17.59
N ASN A 29 -3.27 -22.29 18.72
CA ASN A 29 -4.54 -22.66 19.36
C ASN A 29 -5.75 -22.35 18.45
N LYS A 30 -5.73 -21.22 17.76
CA LYS A 30 -6.72 -20.86 16.73
C LYS A 30 -6.53 -21.60 15.39
N ARG A 31 -5.48 -22.42 15.27
CA ARG A 31 -5.08 -23.20 14.08
C ARG A 31 -4.70 -22.35 12.86
N TRP A 32 -4.12 -21.18 13.09
CA TRP A 32 -3.58 -20.32 12.04
C TRP A 32 -2.06 -20.53 11.90
N SER A 33 -1.62 -20.76 10.66
CA SER A 33 -0.20 -20.74 10.31
C SER A 33 0.39 -19.33 10.46
N TRP A 34 1.71 -19.24 10.52
CA TRP A 34 2.37 -17.93 10.50
C TRP A 34 2.06 -17.15 9.21
N PHE A 35 1.84 -17.85 8.09
CA PHE A 35 1.57 -17.22 6.80
C PHE A 35 0.20 -16.56 6.79
N GLU A 36 -0.82 -17.25 7.30
CA GLU A 36 -2.17 -16.70 7.38
C GLU A 36 -2.21 -15.44 8.25
N LEU A 37 -1.59 -15.49 9.45
CA LEU A 37 -1.50 -14.29 10.29
C LEU A 37 -0.70 -13.16 9.60
N SER A 38 0.41 -13.48 8.93
CA SER A 38 1.19 -12.49 8.18
C SER A 38 0.40 -11.88 7.02
N PHE A 39 -0.40 -12.69 6.32
CA PHE A 39 -1.25 -12.26 5.22
C PHE A 39 -2.27 -11.23 5.69
N PHE A 40 -2.90 -11.45 6.83
CA PHE A 40 -3.85 -10.50 7.41
C PHE A 40 -3.19 -9.23 7.95
N ILE A 41 -2.01 -9.33 8.58
CA ILE A 41 -1.26 -8.12 8.97
C ILE A 41 -0.83 -7.30 7.75
N GLY A 42 -0.56 -7.96 6.62
CA GLY A 42 -0.31 -7.33 5.33
C GLY A 42 1.04 -6.61 5.22
N LYS A 43 2.01 -6.92 6.10
CA LYS A 43 3.35 -6.31 6.11
C LYS A 43 4.44 -7.31 5.71
N ASP A 44 5.62 -6.79 5.39
CA ASP A 44 6.83 -7.55 5.02
C ASP A 44 6.56 -8.66 4.01
N ASP A 45 5.73 -8.34 3.01
CA ASP A 45 5.36 -9.21 1.90
C ASP A 45 4.87 -10.58 2.36
N GLY A 46 4.13 -10.60 3.48
CA GLY A 46 3.55 -11.80 4.07
C GLY A 46 4.52 -12.65 4.88
N GLN A 47 5.67 -12.12 5.29
CA GLN A 47 6.69 -12.85 6.07
C GLN A 47 6.90 -12.32 7.50
N LEU A 48 6.17 -11.28 7.91
CA LEU A 48 6.38 -10.62 9.21
C LEU A 48 6.39 -11.62 10.38
N VAL A 49 5.35 -12.44 10.52
CA VAL A 49 5.21 -13.37 11.67
C VAL A 49 6.31 -14.43 11.65
N ARG A 50 6.64 -14.98 10.47
CA ARG A 50 7.77 -15.92 10.33
C ARG A 50 9.07 -15.31 10.82
N ASN A 51 9.31 -14.05 10.47
CA ASN A 51 10.54 -13.36 10.83
C ASN A 51 10.60 -13.06 12.32
N ILE A 52 9.49 -12.64 12.93
CA ILE A 52 9.40 -12.37 14.36
C ILE A 52 9.56 -13.64 15.18
N GLU A 53 8.91 -14.74 14.78
CA GLU A 53 8.99 -16.00 15.52
C GLU A 53 10.32 -16.73 15.36
N ASN A 54 11.16 -16.31 14.41
CA ASN A 54 12.51 -16.84 14.27
C ASN A 54 13.42 -16.22 15.33
N PRO A 55 13.89 -16.99 16.33
CA PRO A 55 14.69 -16.46 17.44
C PRO A 55 16.06 -15.94 17.01
N LEU A 56 16.51 -16.21 15.78
CA LEU A 56 17.77 -15.72 15.24
C LEU A 56 17.62 -14.39 14.48
N LYS A 57 16.40 -13.85 14.38
CA LYS A 57 16.12 -12.57 13.75
C LYS A 57 15.77 -11.51 14.79
N SER A 58 16.10 -10.26 14.48
CA SER A 58 15.82 -9.11 15.35
C SER A 58 14.42 -8.50 15.12
N SER A 59 13.58 -9.13 14.30
CA SER A 59 12.25 -8.62 13.95
C SER A 59 11.32 -8.70 15.15
N LYS A 60 10.50 -7.67 15.35
CA LYS A 60 9.58 -7.55 16.49
C LYS A 60 8.24 -7.00 16.01
N TYR A 61 7.17 -7.26 16.75
CA TYR A 61 5.90 -6.57 16.51
C TYR A 61 6.03 -5.11 16.92
N SER A 62 5.62 -4.19 16.04
CA SER A 62 5.34 -2.82 16.47
C SER A 62 4.03 -2.78 17.27
N LEU A 63 3.81 -1.73 18.07
CA LEU A 63 2.51 -1.51 18.74
C LEU A 63 1.35 -1.50 17.74
N SER A 64 1.55 -0.92 16.55
CA SER A 64 0.55 -0.91 15.49
C SER A 64 0.22 -2.29 14.94
N ASP A 65 1.17 -3.23 14.98
CA ASP A 65 0.97 -4.60 14.54
C ASP A 65 0.29 -5.44 15.61
N LEU A 66 0.67 -5.26 16.89
CA LEU A 66 -0.02 -5.89 18.02
C LEU A 66 -1.50 -5.51 18.04
N ASN A 67 -1.81 -4.21 17.99
CA ASN A 67 -3.20 -3.73 17.93
C ASN A 67 -3.97 -4.35 16.76
N TYR A 68 -3.32 -4.53 15.62
CA TYR A 68 -3.95 -5.13 14.44
C TYR A 68 -4.17 -6.64 14.59
N VAL A 69 -3.25 -7.37 15.25
CA VAL A 69 -3.44 -8.78 15.60
C VAL A 69 -4.66 -8.96 16.50
N PHE A 70 -4.83 -8.08 17.50
CA PHE A 70 -6.01 -8.11 18.37
C PHE A 70 -7.31 -7.84 17.59
N LEU A 71 -7.29 -6.90 16.65
CA LEU A 71 -8.43 -6.64 15.75
C LEU A 71 -8.75 -7.83 14.84
N ILE A 72 -7.75 -8.55 14.34
CA ILE A 72 -7.97 -9.72 13.45
C ILE A 72 -8.75 -10.83 14.16
N TRP A 73 -8.50 -11.03 15.45
CA TRP A 73 -9.15 -12.09 16.22
C TRP A 73 -10.29 -11.61 17.12
N ASP A 74 -10.58 -10.31 17.11
CA ASP A 74 -11.57 -9.67 17.97
C ASP A 74 -11.42 -10.07 19.45
N ILE A 75 -10.20 -9.93 19.96
CA ILE A 75 -9.86 -10.29 21.35
C ILE A 75 -9.39 -9.05 22.13
N PRO A 76 -9.75 -8.92 23.41
CA PRO A 76 -9.21 -7.87 24.26
C PRO A 76 -7.71 -8.10 24.51
N PHE A 77 -6.97 -7.01 24.74
CA PHE A 77 -5.53 -7.07 25.03
C PHE A 77 -5.20 -8.01 26.20
N ASP A 78 -6.07 -8.01 27.21
CA ASP A 78 -5.91 -8.74 28.47
C ASP A 78 -6.02 -10.27 28.31
N GLU A 79 -6.53 -10.76 27.17
CA GLU A 79 -6.53 -12.19 26.84
C GLU A 79 -5.14 -12.70 26.42
N LEU A 80 -4.22 -11.81 26.03
CA LEU A 80 -2.83 -12.20 25.88
C LEU A 80 -2.29 -12.46 27.29
N ALA A 81 -2.23 -13.72 27.70
CA ALA A 81 -1.74 -14.15 29.02
C ALA A 81 -0.23 -13.85 29.18
N LEU A 82 0.11 -12.57 29.26
CA LEU A 82 1.38 -12.07 29.74
C LEU A 82 1.33 -12.27 31.25
N LYS A 83 1.99 -13.30 31.76
CA LYS A 83 2.10 -13.51 33.21
C LYS A 83 2.59 -12.19 33.81
N ASN A 84 1.79 -11.59 34.69
CA ASN A 84 2.18 -10.41 35.44
C ASN A 84 3.53 -10.70 36.14
N ASN A 85 4.48 -9.78 35.99
CA ASN A 85 5.92 -9.87 36.33
C ASN A 85 6.86 -10.36 35.20
N ILE A 86 6.73 -9.84 33.99
CA ILE A 86 7.83 -9.91 33.02
C ILE A 86 8.79 -8.76 33.34
N SER A 87 10.05 -9.08 33.67
CA SER A 87 11.08 -8.07 33.91
C SER A 87 11.31 -7.21 32.66
N ALA A 88 11.70 -5.95 32.83
CA ALA A 88 12.19 -5.13 31.72
C ALA A 88 13.60 -5.54 31.26
N ASP A 89 14.24 -6.46 31.96
CA ASP A 89 15.59 -6.91 31.67
C ASP A 89 15.67 -7.71 30.36
N ASP A 90 16.83 -7.62 29.72
CA ASP A 90 17.17 -8.45 28.57
C ASP A 90 17.46 -9.89 29.00
N LEU A 91 16.87 -10.85 28.28
CA LEU A 91 17.19 -12.27 28.38
C LEU A 91 18.41 -12.58 27.50
N LEU A 92 19.36 -13.28 28.09
CA LEU A 92 20.43 -13.93 27.35
C LEU A 92 19.99 -15.35 27.00
N LEU A 93 19.76 -15.61 25.72
CA LEU A 93 19.28 -16.90 25.22
C LEU A 93 20.40 -17.62 24.47
N SER A 94 20.40 -18.95 24.58
CA SER A 94 21.17 -19.84 23.70
C SER A 94 20.20 -20.58 22.79
N VAL A 95 20.37 -20.42 21.48
CA VAL A 95 19.47 -21.01 20.47
C VAL A 95 20.21 -22.05 19.65
N THR A 96 19.69 -23.27 19.63
CA THR A 96 20.26 -24.38 18.85
C THR A 96 19.32 -24.76 17.70
N PRO A 97 19.61 -24.33 16.45
CA PRO A 97 18.84 -24.73 15.29
C PRO A 97 19.24 -26.14 14.83
N THR A 98 18.28 -27.00 14.54
CA THR A 98 18.50 -28.36 14.02
C THR A 98 17.72 -28.56 12.73
N LYS A 99 18.40 -28.91 11.64
CA LYS A 99 17.73 -29.20 10.37
C LYS A 99 17.13 -30.60 10.37
N ILE A 100 15.81 -30.70 10.17
CA ILE A 100 15.04 -31.93 10.08
C ILE A 100 14.36 -31.97 8.71
N GLY A 101 14.98 -32.65 7.74
CA GLY A 101 14.53 -32.63 6.35
C GLY A 101 14.63 -31.21 5.75
N ARG A 102 13.47 -30.64 5.37
CA ARG A 102 13.35 -29.25 4.89
C ARG A 102 13.04 -28.23 6.00
N LYS A 103 12.66 -28.70 7.20
CA LYS A 103 12.29 -27.83 8.34
C LYS A 103 13.49 -27.59 9.25
N VAL A 104 13.40 -26.52 10.04
CA VAL A 104 14.35 -26.21 11.13
C VAL A 104 13.60 -26.28 12.45
N SER A 105 14.14 -27.04 13.40
CA SER A 105 13.70 -27.05 14.78
C SER A 105 14.59 -26.12 15.62
N TYR A 106 13.99 -25.34 16.51
CA TYR A 106 14.71 -24.47 17.43
C TYR A 106 14.52 -24.96 18.85
N GLN A 107 15.64 -25.15 19.54
CA GLN A 107 15.68 -25.32 21.00
C GLN A 107 16.24 -24.03 21.61
N ILE A 108 15.47 -23.41 22.50
CA ILE A 108 15.81 -22.16 23.16
C ILE A 108 16.06 -22.45 24.64
N TYR A 109 17.20 -21.95 25.14
CA TYR A 109 17.61 -22.07 26.53
C TYR A 109 17.83 -20.67 27.12
N LEU A 110 17.41 -20.46 28.37
CA LEU A 110 17.78 -19.29 29.16
C LEU A 110 19.19 -19.48 29.71
N LYS A 111 20.05 -18.48 29.53
CA LYS A 111 21.39 -18.48 30.12
C LYS A 111 21.36 -17.73 31.44
N THR A 112 21.62 -18.43 32.54
CA THR A 112 21.64 -17.82 33.89
C THR A 112 22.97 -17.13 34.18
N ASN A 113 23.03 -16.37 35.28
CA ASN A 113 24.25 -15.73 35.77
C ASN A 113 25.40 -16.73 36.04
N ASN A 114 25.08 -18.01 36.24
CA ASN A 114 26.07 -19.07 36.49
C ASN A 114 26.49 -19.81 35.21
N ASP A 115 26.25 -19.23 34.02
CA ASP A 115 26.47 -19.85 32.71
C ASP A 115 25.70 -21.18 32.50
N THR A 116 24.70 -21.49 33.33
CA THR A 116 23.85 -22.67 33.14
C THR A 116 22.78 -22.40 32.07
N LEU A 117 22.45 -23.44 31.30
CA LEU A 117 21.42 -23.39 30.25
C LEU A 117 20.15 -24.10 30.73
N GLU A 118 19.07 -23.35 30.91
CA GLU A 118 17.77 -23.88 31.30
C GLU A 118 16.84 -23.98 30.08
N PRO A 119 16.25 -25.14 29.77
CA PRO A 119 15.34 -25.27 28.62
C PRO A 119 14.12 -24.37 28.78
N LEU A 120 13.80 -23.59 27.75
CA LEU A 120 12.72 -22.61 27.79
C LEU A 120 11.61 -22.92 26.78
N LEU A 121 11.98 -23.19 25.52
CA LEU A 121 11.02 -23.45 24.44
C LEU A 121 11.63 -24.35 23.37
N ASN A 122 10.81 -25.20 22.76
CA ASN A 122 11.17 -25.96 21.57
C ASN A 122 10.03 -25.95 20.56
N PHE A 123 10.33 -25.67 19.29
CA PHE A 123 9.35 -25.73 18.21
C PHE A 123 10.00 -26.00 16.85
N GLU A 124 9.18 -26.32 15.85
CA GLU A 124 9.60 -26.49 14.46
C GLU A 124 9.02 -25.36 13.59
N GLU A 125 9.82 -24.90 12.62
CA GLU A 125 9.40 -23.93 11.62
C GLU A 125 8.35 -24.55 10.68
N GLU A 126 7.21 -23.87 10.51
CA GLU A 126 6.14 -24.29 9.61
C GLU A 126 6.47 -23.92 8.16
N HIS A 127 6.03 -24.73 7.21
CA HIS A 127 6.11 -24.39 5.79
C HIS A 127 5.12 -23.28 5.45
N GLN A 128 5.44 -22.41 4.48
CA GLN A 128 4.62 -21.23 4.14
C GLN A 128 3.16 -21.55 3.78
N PHE A 129 2.90 -22.74 3.28
CA PHE A 129 1.56 -23.19 2.89
C PHE A 129 1.09 -24.38 3.71
N GLU A 130 1.65 -24.55 4.92
CA GLU A 130 1.19 -25.56 5.87
C GLU A 130 -0.16 -25.14 6.46
N SER A 131 -1.21 -25.94 6.21
CA SER A 131 -2.50 -25.77 6.86
C SER A 131 -2.50 -26.47 8.21
N LEU A 132 -2.92 -25.77 9.27
CA LEU A 132 -3.14 -26.38 10.59
C LEU A 132 -4.60 -26.87 10.78
N VAL A 133 -5.39 -26.83 9.71
CA VAL A 133 -6.81 -27.23 9.67
C VAL A 133 -7.03 -28.27 8.58
N ALA A 134 -7.92 -29.24 8.85
CA ALA A 134 -8.29 -30.27 7.89
C ALA A 134 -9.13 -29.68 6.74
N GLU A 135 -8.83 -30.06 5.50
CA GLU A 135 -9.53 -29.54 4.31
C GLU A 135 -11.05 -29.74 4.37
N SER A 136 -11.52 -30.85 4.94
CA SER A 136 -12.94 -31.16 5.10
C SER A 136 -13.71 -30.19 5.99
N SER A 137 -13.01 -29.38 6.78
CA SER A 137 -13.61 -28.36 7.67
C SER A 137 -13.60 -26.96 7.09
N LEU A 138 -13.07 -26.77 5.87
CA LEU A 138 -12.99 -25.48 5.20
C LEU A 138 -14.18 -25.26 4.26
N ILE A 139 -14.65 -24.02 4.16
CA ILE A 139 -15.53 -23.59 3.07
C ILE A 139 -14.84 -23.89 1.73
N SER A 140 -15.56 -24.46 0.77
CA SER A 140 -14.99 -24.84 -0.53
C SER A 140 -14.46 -23.61 -1.28
N THR A 141 -13.41 -23.78 -2.08
CA THR A 141 -12.87 -22.67 -2.88
C THR A 141 -13.88 -22.12 -3.87
N ASP A 142 -14.83 -22.92 -4.35
CA ASP A 142 -15.87 -22.46 -5.26
C ASP A 142 -16.85 -21.51 -4.56
N ALA A 143 -17.30 -21.86 -3.34
CA ALA A 143 -18.13 -20.95 -2.54
C ALA A 143 -17.40 -19.64 -2.21
N VAL A 144 -16.08 -19.69 -1.98
CA VAL A 144 -15.27 -18.48 -1.79
C VAL A 144 -15.17 -17.64 -3.08
N ARG A 145 -15.02 -18.27 -4.25
CA ARG A 145 -15.01 -17.56 -5.54
C ARG A 145 -16.34 -16.87 -5.78
N ASP A 146 -17.44 -17.55 -5.54
CA ASP A 146 -18.78 -16.98 -5.67
C ASP A 146 -18.94 -15.77 -4.76
N PHE A 147 -18.54 -15.88 -3.49
CA PHE A 147 -18.51 -14.76 -2.55
C PHE A 147 -17.67 -13.57 -3.03
N LEU A 148 -16.44 -13.79 -3.51
CA LEU A 148 -15.60 -12.69 -4.01
C LEU A 148 -16.16 -12.07 -5.29
N ASN A 149 -16.81 -12.86 -6.15
CA ASN A 149 -17.52 -12.36 -7.32
C ASN A 149 -18.74 -11.52 -6.95
N GLU A 150 -19.52 -11.93 -5.94
CA GLU A 150 -20.61 -11.12 -5.38
C GLU A 150 -20.09 -9.76 -4.89
N LEU A 151 -18.96 -9.75 -4.16
CA LEU A 151 -18.30 -8.52 -3.73
C LEU A 151 -17.85 -7.63 -4.90
N LEU A 152 -17.39 -8.21 -6.01
CA LEU A 152 -17.04 -7.47 -7.23
C LEU A 152 -18.28 -6.85 -7.90
N VAL A 153 -19.42 -7.56 -7.91
CA VAL A 153 -20.68 -7.07 -8.50
C VAL A 153 -21.22 -5.87 -7.74
N ILE A 154 -21.13 -5.88 -6.40
CA ILE A 154 -21.54 -4.75 -5.56
C ILE A 154 -20.45 -3.68 -5.40
N ASN A 155 -19.43 -3.68 -6.26
CA ASN A 155 -18.35 -2.68 -6.28
C ASN A 155 -17.55 -2.60 -4.96
N TYR A 156 -17.51 -3.65 -4.15
CA TYR A 156 -16.82 -3.63 -2.85
C TYR A 156 -15.32 -3.32 -2.97
N PHE A 157 -14.69 -3.85 -4.03
CA PHE A 157 -13.28 -3.67 -4.37
C PHE A 157 -13.00 -2.44 -5.22
N ASN A 158 -14.01 -1.65 -5.57
CA ASN A 158 -13.78 -0.36 -6.22
C ASN A 158 -12.98 0.56 -5.28
N SER A 159 -13.22 0.42 -3.98
CA SER A 159 -12.30 0.88 -2.95
C SER A 159 -11.33 -0.22 -2.53
N ALA A 160 -10.05 0.11 -2.32
CA ALA A 160 -9.07 -0.82 -1.77
C ALA A 160 -9.45 -1.30 -0.36
N ARG A 161 -9.16 -2.58 -0.10
CA ARG A 161 -9.52 -3.29 1.12
C ARG A 161 -8.32 -4.02 1.70
N THR A 162 -8.10 -3.98 3.00
CA THR A 162 -7.15 -4.89 3.63
C THR A 162 -7.70 -6.32 3.58
N ALA A 163 -6.82 -7.30 3.76
CA ALA A 163 -7.24 -8.70 3.93
C ALA A 163 -8.28 -8.84 5.06
N LEU A 164 -8.12 -8.11 6.16
CA LEU A 164 -9.04 -8.14 7.30
C LEU A 164 -10.45 -7.63 6.92
N GLU A 165 -10.55 -6.54 6.17
CA GLU A 165 -11.85 -6.03 5.70
C GLU A 165 -12.58 -7.05 4.82
N VAL A 166 -11.84 -7.77 3.96
CA VAL A 166 -12.42 -8.86 3.16
C VAL A 166 -12.83 -10.04 4.05
N TYR A 167 -12.03 -10.36 5.07
CA TYR A 167 -12.33 -11.46 6.00
C TYR A 167 -13.54 -11.16 6.89
N ASN A 168 -13.76 -9.91 7.28
CA ASN A 168 -14.96 -9.51 8.00
C ASN A 168 -16.21 -9.79 7.15
N LYS A 169 -16.20 -9.46 5.85
CA LYS A 169 -17.29 -9.82 4.92
C LYS A 169 -17.45 -11.32 4.74
N PHE A 170 -16.34 -12.05 4.73
CA PHE A 170 -16.36 -13.50 4.68
C PHE A 170 -17.01 -14.10 5.93
N GLN A 171 -16.70 -13.60 7.11
CA GLN A 171 -17.30 -14.01 8.38
C GLN A 171 -18.79 -13.64 8.47
N GLU A 172 -19.18 -12.46 7.98
CA GLU A 172 -20.60 -12.08 7.83
C GLU A 172 -21.37 -13.10 6.97
N ARG A 173 -20.74 -13.58 5.88
CA ARG A 173 -21.39 -14.49 4.92
C ARG A 173 -21.44 -15.95 5.36
N PHE A 174 -20.37 -16.45 5.97
CA PHE A 174 -20.17 -17.88 6.25
C PHE A 174 -20.11 -18.22 7.75
N GLY A 175 -20.07 -17.22 8.62
CA GLY A 175 -20.01 -17.35 10.08
C GLY A 175 -18.63 -17.04 10.66
N ALA A 176 -18.60 -16.48 11.88
CA ALA A 176 -17.38 -16.04 12.56
C ALA A 176 -16.37 -17.17 12.86
N SER A 177 -16.83 -18.42 12.96
CA SER A 177 -15.97 -19.58 13.23
C SER A 177 -15.23 -20.11 11.99
N GLN A 178 -15.48 -19.55 10.80
CA GLN A 178 -14.90 -20.07 9.57
C GLN A 178 -13.43 -19.69 9.43
N HIS A 179 -12.62 -20.70 9.08
CA HIS A 179 -11.18 -20.52 8.89
C HIS A 179 -10.87 -19.83 7.56
N PRO A 180 -9.90 -18.90 7.50
CA PRO A 180 -9.62 -18.08 6.31
C PRO A 180 -8.80 -18.77 5.22
N ALA A 181 -8.30 -20.00 5.43
CA ALA A 181 -7.35 -20.65 4.52
C ALA A 181 -7.77 -20.59 3.04
N ASN A 182 -9.03 -20.96 2.74
CA ASN A 182 -9.53 -20.92 1.37
C ASN A 182 -9.86 -19.50 0.88
N LEU A 183 -10.17 -18.55 1.77
CA LEU A 183 -10.26 -17.12 1.41
C LEU A 183 -8.91 -16.60 0.92
N ILE A 184 -7.84 -16.85 1.67
CA ILE A 184 -6.48 -16.42 1.31
C ILE A 184 -6.07 -17.02 -0.03
N LYS A 185 -6.30 -18.32 -0.22
CA LYS A 185 -5.98 -19.02 -1.47
C LYS A 185 -6.65 -18.39 -2.68
N VAL A 186 -7.96 -18.09 -2.59
CA VAL A 186 -8.71 -17.50 -3.71
C VAL A 186 -8.36 -16.02 -3.91
N LEU A 187 -8.10 -15.25 -2.85
CA LEU A 187 -7.61 -13.87 -2.99
C LEU A 187 -6.27 -13.80 -3.72
N ILE A 188 -5.33 -14.70 -3.40
CA ILE A 188 -4.05 -14.81 -4.10
C ILE A 188 -4.29 -15.20 -5.57
N GLU A 189 -5.19 -16.14 -5.84
CA GLU A 189 -5.59 -16.51 -7.20
C GLU A 189 -6.13 -15.31 -7.99
N PHE A 190 -6.98 -14.48 -7.37
CA PHE A 190 -7.54 -13.29 -8.02
C PHE A 190 -6.48 -12.23 -8.35
N CYS A 191 -5.34 -12.26 -7.67
CA CYS A 191 -4.21 -11.35 -7.90
C CYS A 191 -3.13 -11.92 -8.84
N ASP A 192 -3.20 -13.20 -9.21
CA ASP A 192 -2.17 -13.87 -10.02
C ASP A 192 -2.23 -13.44 -11.49
N GLY A 193 -1.23 -12.67 -11.93
CA GLY A 193 -1.10 -12.18 -13.30
C GLY A 193 -0.75 -13.24 -14.35
N ARG A 194 -0.43 -14.48 -13.95
CA ARG A 194 -0.32 -15.61 -14.90
C ARG A 194 -1.70 -16.05 -15.41
N LYS A 195 -2.76 -15.71 -14.67
CA LYS A 195 -4.16 -15.79 -15.09
C LYS A 195 -4.66 -14.38 -15.46
N LYS A 196 -5.94 -14.25 -15.81
CA LYS A 196 -6.59 -12.94 -15.87
C LYS A 196 -6.60 -12.34 -14.46
N LYS A 197 -5.75 -11.35 -14.21
CA LYS A 197 -5.69 -10.60 -12.94
C LYS A 197 -7.03 -9.87 -12.74
N ILE A 198 -7.75 -10.19 -11.67
CA ILE A 198 -9.05 -9.61 -11.32
C ILE A 198 -8.87 -8.51 -10.28
N LEU A 199 -8.06 -8.80 -9.26
CA LEU A 199 -7.70 -7.87 -8.19
C LEU A 199 -6.22 -7.52 -8.26
N HIS A 200 -5.91 -6.36 -7.72
CA HIS A 200 -4.58 -5.82 -7.58
C HIS A 200 -4.20 -5.71 -6.11
N ASN A 201 -2.95 -6.05 -5.80
CA ASN A 201 -2.37 -5.98 -4.47
C ASN A 201 -0.95 -5.41 -4.48
N ASP A 202 -0.62 -4.59 -5.47
CA ASP A 202 0.67 -3.92 -5.62
C ASP A 202 0.80 -2.65 -4.76
N ARG A 203 -0.22 -2.34 -3.94
CA ARG A 203 -0.28 -1.16 -3.08
C ARG A 203 -0.36 -1.51 -1.60
N LYS A 204 0.03 -0.55 -0.76
CA LYS A 204 -0.10 -0.61 0.69
C LYS A 204 -0.91 0.61 1.17
N ASN A 205 -1.67 0.46 2.25
CA ASN A 205 -2.35 1.59 2.89
C ASN A 205 -1.36 2.44 3.72
N LEU A 206 -1.87 3.48 4.39
CA LEU A 206 -1.08 4.40 5.20
C LEU A 206 -0.31 3.71 6.35
N GLN A 207 -0.83 2.59 6.86
CA GLN A 207 -0.18 1.77 7.89
C GLN A 207 0.79 0.73 7.30
N GLY A 208 1.06 0.79 5.99
CA GLY A 208 1.95 -0.12 5.28
C GLY A 208 1.36 -1.50 5.04
N ARG A 209 0.04 -1.67 5.15
CA ARG A 209 -0.64 -2.96 4.96
C ARG A 209 -1.05 -3.16 3.52
N LEU A 210 -0.79 -4.34 2.98
CA LEU A 210 -1.25 -4.78 1.67
C LEU A 210 -2.76 -4.56 1.53
N VAL A 211 -3.19 -4.02 0.39
CA VAL A 211 -4.60 -3.82 0.07
C VAL A 211 -4.96 -4.48 -1.24
N PHE A 212 -6.23 -4.88 -1.38
CA PHE A 212 -6.83 -5.53 -2.54
C PHE A 212 -7.82 -4.57 -3.17
N TYR A 213 -7.70 -4.31 -4.47
CA TYR A 213 -8.59 -3.42 -5.19
C TYR A 213 -8.81 -3.90 -6.62
N LYS A 214 -9.95 -3.49 -7.21
CA LYS A 214 -10.22 -3.64 -8.64
C LYS A 214 -9.69 -2.39 -9.32
N GLN A 215 -8.77 -2.56 -10.28
CA GLN A 215 -8.30 -1.44 -11.09
C GLN A 215 -9.46 -0.89 -11.93
N LEU A 216 -9.59 0.44 -12.02
CA LEU A 216 -10.55 1.08 -12.91
C LEU A 216 -10.21 0.70 -14.36
N ASP A 217 -11.15 0.05 -15.03
CA ASP A 217 -11.08 -0.24 -16.46
C ASP A 217 -12.49 -0.38 -17.02
N PHE A 218 -12.67 0.06 -18.26
CA PHE A 218 -13.90 -0.07 -19.03
C PHE A 218 -13.54 -0.09 -20.51
N SER A 219 -14.34 -0.83 -21.29
CA SER A 219 -14.23 -0.79 -22.74
C SER A 219 -14.62 0.59 -23.25
N LEU A 220 -13.88 1.10 -24.23
CA LEU A 220 -14.23 2.36 -24.87
C LEU A 220 -15.36 2.12 -25.87
N ASP A 221 -16.45 2.85 -25.71
CA ASP A 221 -17.41 3.09 -26.78
C ASP A 221 -16.72 3.94 -27.85
N LEU A 222 -16.33 3.27 -28.93
CA LEU A 222 -15.64 3.83 -30.10
C LEU A 222 -16.59 4.69 -30.97
N SER A 223 -17.47 5.43 -30.31
CA SER A 223 -18.30 6.52 -30.79
C SER A 223 -17.47 7.58 -31.52
N ASP A 224 -18.11 8.44 -32.31
CA ASP A 224 -17.44 9.49 -33.11
C ASP A 224 -16.99 10.71 -32.28
N LYS A 225 -16.90 10.57 -30.95
CA LYS A 225 -16.39 11.62 -30.08
C LYS A 225 -14.87 11.76 -30.24
N PRO A 226 -14.31 12.99 -30.20
CA PRO A 226 -12.94 13.26 -30.62
C PRO A 226 -11.87 12.43 -29.90
N ILE A 227 -11.95 12.30 -28.58
CA ILE A 227 -10.91 11.62 -27.80
C ILE A 227 -10.99 10.09 -28.02
N SER A 228 -12.19 9.52 -27.96
CA SER A 228 -12.44 8.11 -28.25
C SER A 228 -11.97 7.73 -29.65
N GLN A 229 -12.16 8.59 -30.66
CA GLN A 229 -11.65 8.36 -32.03
C GLN A 229 -10.11 8.39 -32.10
N CYS A 230 -9.45 9.29 -31.38
CA CYS A 230 -7.98 9.30 -31.32
C CYS A 230 -7.41 7.99 -30.75
N PHE A 231 -8.03 7.43 -29.69
CA PHE A 231 -7.62 6.14 -29.14
C PHE A 231 -7.98 4.96 -30.05
N LYS A 232 -9.16 5.00 -30.69
CA LYS A 232 -9.58 4.03 -31.70
C LYS A 232 -8.55 3.89 -32.82
N ASN A 233 -8.07 5.01 -33.35
CA ASN A 233 -7.08 5.05 -34.42
C ASN A 233 -5.71 4.45 -34.01
N GLN A 234 -5.45 4.36 -32.70
CA GLN A 234 -4.26 3.73 -32.13
C GLN A 234 -4.48 2.26 -31.72
N ASN A 235 -5.65 1.68 -32.03
CA ASN A 235 -6.08 0.35 -31.57
C ASN A 235 -6.11 0.21 -30.04
N ILE A 236 -6.42 1.30 -29.35
CA ILE A 236 -6.64 1.34 -27.90
C ILE A 236 -8.15 1.28 -27.64
N ASP A 237 -8.60 0.21 -26.99
CA ASP A 237 -10.01 -0.16 -26.83
C ASP A 237 -10.49 -0.19 -25.37
N SER A 238 -9.62 0.14 -24.42
CA SER A 238 -9.97 0.19 -22.99
C SER A 238 -9.33 1.38 -22.29
N PHE A 239 -9.98 1.86 -21.22
CA PHE A 239 -9.46 2.93 -20.39
C PHE A 239 -8.08 2.60 -19.81
N LYS A 240 -7.88 1.36 -19.36
CA LYS A 240 -6.58 0.92 -18.85
C LYS A 240 -5.46 1.09 -19.88
N LYS A 241 -5.69 0.64 -21.13
CA LYS A 241 -4.70 0.79 -22.21
C LYS A 241 -4.45 2.27 -22.54
N ALA A 242 -5.49 3.09 -22.52
CA ALA A 242 -5.36 4.53 -22.70
C ALA A 242 -4.52 5.18 -21.58
N ALA A 243 -4.77 4.81 -20.33
CA ALA A 243 -4.04 5.32 -19.17
C ALA A 243 -2.58 4.86 -19.16
N GLU A 244 -2.30 3.61 -19.55
CA GLU A 244 -0.95 3.09 -19.75
C GLU A 244 -0.21 3.86 -20.86
N TRP A 245 -0.89 4.13 -21.99
CA TRP A 245 -0.33 4.94 -23.07
C TRP A 245 0.02 6.36 -22.60
N VAL A 246 -0.91 7.06 -21.93
CA VAL A 246 -0.71 8.41 -21.38
C VAL A 246 0.45 8.45 -20.38
N SER A 247 0.54 7.43 -19.51
CA SER A 247 1.60 7.32 -18.50
C SER A 247 2.99 7.20 -19.13
N ASN A 248 3.09 6.52 -20.27
CA ASN A 248 4.37 6.31 -20.98
C ASN A 248 4.84 7.51 -21.80
N LEU A 249 4.00 8.53 -22.01
CA LEU A 249 4.42 9.75 -22.74
C LEU A 249 5.40 10.59 -21.93
N ASP A 250 6.21 11.40 -22.62
CA ASP A 250 7.14 12.31 -21.99
C ASP A 250 6.43 13.35 -21.11
N TYR A 251 7.03 13.65 -19.96
CA TYR A 251 6.57 14.73 -19.10
C TYR A 251 7.10 16.08 -19.59
N ARG A 252 6.28 16.84 -20.31
CA ARG A 252 6.67 18.12 -20.91
C ARG A 252 5.46 19.05 -21.04
N ARG A 253 5.69 20.36 -20.99
CA ARG A 253 4.63 21.37 -21.21
C ARG A 253 4.23 21.38 -22.69
N ASN A 254 2.94 21.20 -22.94
CA ASN A 254 2.34 21.41 -24.26
C ASN A 254 2.40 22.90 -24.65
N VAL A 255 2.49 23.17 -25.96
CA VAL A 255 2.51 24.53 -26.51
C VAL A 255 1.15 25.21 -26.34
N ASP A 256 0.09 24.51 -26.75
CA ASP A 256 -1.29 24.93 -26.58
C ASP A 256 -2.00 23.96 -25.64
N LYS A 257 -2.25 24.41 -24.40
CA LYS A 257 -2.91 23.59 -23.36
C LYS A 257 -4.44 23.62 -23.47
N ASP A 258 -4.99 24.56 -24.24
CA ASP A 258 -6.42 24.68 -24.46
C ASP A 258 -6.88 23.80 -25.63
N ASN A 259 -5.94 23.40 -26.51
CA ASN A 259 -6.16 22.32 -27.46
C ASN A 259 -6.38 20.98 -26.73
N VAL A 260 -7.60 20.46 -26.79
CA VAL A 260 -8.00 19.18 -26.17
C VAL A 260 -7.24 17.96 -26.71
N LEU A 261 -6.63 18.07 -27.90
CA LEU A 261 -5.84 17.02 -28.55
C LEU A 261 -4.32 17.20 -28.38
N CYS A 262 -3.86 18.22 -27.64
CA CYS A 262 -2.42 18.55 -27.54
C CYS A 262 -1.53 17.37 -27.10
N VAL A 263 -2.05 16.47 -26.25
CA VAL A 263 -1.31 15.29 -25.78
C VAL A 263 -1.08 14.29 -26.93
N PHE A 264 -2.03 14.15 -27.85
CA PHE A 264 -1.88 13.34 -29.05
C PHE A 264 -0.95 14.01 -30.06
N ASP A 265 -1.15 15.32 -30.31
CA ASP A 265 -0.39 16.05 -31.32
C ASP A 265 1.10 16.16 -30.96
N GLU A 266 1.40 16.38 -29.68
CA GLU A 266 2.76 16.64 -29.21
C GLU A 266 3.43 15.42 -28.54
N GLN A 267 2.70 14.29 -28.40
CA GLN A 267 3.17 13.04 -27.77
C GLN A 267 3.81 13.25 -26.39
N CYS A 268 3.31 14.22 -25.64
CA CYS A 268 3.79 14.56 -24.30
C CYS A 268 2.71 15.28 -23.51
N GLY A 269 2.91 15.40 -22.21
CA GLY A 269 2.03 16.23 -21.40
C GLY A 269 2.51 16.41 -19.96
N THR A 270 1.80 17.25 -19.22
CA THR A 270 2.01 17.45 -17.78
C THR A 270 0.94 16.70 -16.99
N CYS A 271 1.01 16.74 -15.66
CA CYS A 271 -0.06 16.19 -14.82
C CYS A 271 -1.43 16.80 -15.16
N SER A 272 -1.47 18.06 -15.59
CA SER A 272 -2.70 18.74 -16.01
C SER A 272 -3.27 18.15 -17.31
N THR A 273 -2.53 18.21 -18.42
CA THR A 273 -3.02 17.81 -19.74
C THR A 273 -3.23 16.29 -19.86
N LYS A 274 -2.36 15.48 -19.24
CA LYS A 274 -2.50 14.01 -19.23
C LYS A 274 -3.77 13.54 -18.51
N HIS A 275 -4.04 14.05 -17.31
CA HIS A 275 -5.23 13.62 -16.57
C HIS A 275 -6.51 14.25 -17.12
N ALA A 276 -6.46 15.48 -17.67
CA ALA A 276 -7.60 16.05 -18.37
C ALA A 276 -8.00 15.23 -19.60
N LEU A 277 -7.01 14.74 -20.38
CA LEU A 277 -7.28 13.83 -21.49
C LEU A 277 -8.04 12.58 -21.04
N LEU A 278 -7.55 11.93 -19.98
CA LEU A 278 -8.18 10.71 -19.44
C LEU A 278 -9.57 10.98 -18.84
N LYS A 279 -9.77 12.13 -18.18
CA LYS A 279 -11.10 12.54 -17.70
C LYS A 279 -12.06 12.77 -18.86
N ARG A 280 -11.65 13.50 -19.90
CA ARG A 280 -12.46 13.69 -21.12
C ARG A 280 -12.80 12.35 -21.76
N LEU A 281 -11.86 11.41 -21.84
CA LEU A 281 -12.13 10.06 -22.33
C LEU A 281 -13.21 9.37 -21.49
N ALA A 282 -13.13 9.44 -20.16
CA ALA A 282 -14.15 8.87 -19.29
C ALA A 282 -15.53 9.51 -19.51
N ASP A 283 -15.59 10.84 -19.62
CA ASP A 283 -16.83 11.58 -19.90
C ASP A 283 -17.44 11.20 -21.25
N GLU A 284 -16.60 11.05 -22.29
CA GLU A 284 -17.04 10.59 -23.60
C GLU A 284 -17.66 9.18 -23.54
N ASN A 285 -17.25 8.36 -22.59
CA ASN A 285 -17.70 6.98 -22.38
C ASN A 285 -18.74 6.82 -21.26
N GLY A 286 -19.28 7.94 -20.73
CA GLY A 286 -20.32 7.91 -19.69
C GLY A 286 -19.83 7.40 -18.33
N ASN A 287 -18.52 7.45 -18.06
CA ASN A 287 -17.97 7.09 -16.77
C ASN A 287 -17.88 8.32 -15.85
N GLU A 288 -18.89 8.47 -14.99
CA GLU A 288 -19.00 9.58 -14.03
C GLU A 288 -18.18 9.33 -12.74
N GLU A 289 -17.74 8.10 -12.50
CA GLU A 289 -16.98 7.70 -11.30
C GLU A 289 -15.55 8.26 -11.28
N LEU A 290 -15.01 8.63 -12.45
CA LEU A 290 -13.69 9.20 -12.58
C LEU A 290 -13.73 10.71 -12.40
N GLN A 291 -13.13 11.19 -11.31
CA GLN A 291 -13.03 12.62 -10.99
C GLN A 291 -11.64 13.14 -11.37
N LEU A 292 -11.58 14.36 -11.89
CA LEU A 292 -10.33 15.08 -12.07
C LEU A 292 -10.11 16.00 -10.87
N MET A 293 -9.01 15.77 -10.16
CA MET A 293 -8.71 16.49 -8.92
C MET A 293 -7.59 17.51 -9.15
N LEU A 294 -7.68 18.60 -8.40
CA LEU A 294 -6.60 19.56 -8.16
C LEU A 294 -6.24 19.50 -6.68
N GLY A 295 -5.08 18.95 -6.37
CA GLY A 295 -4.54 18.88 -5.01
C GLY A 295 -3.40 19.87 -4.82
N ILE A 296 -3.42 20.59 -3.71
CA ILE A 296 -2.25 21.29 -3.18
C ILE A 296 -1.57 20.37 -2.18
N PHE A 297 -0.30 20.06 -2.41
CA PHE A 297 0.48 19.21 -1.51
C PHE A 297 1.75 19.90 -1.02
N ALA A 298 2.24 19.45 0.14
CA ALA A 298 3.48 19.93 0.74
C ALA A 298 4.70 19.32 0.04
N MET A 299 5.16 19.93 -1.06
CA MET A 299 6.33 19.44 -1.80
C MET A 299 7.62 19.68 -0.99
N ASN A 300 8.30 18.61 -0.57
CA ASN A 300 9.39 18.63 0.40
C ASN A 300 10.53 17.67 0.03
N ALA A 301 11.65 17.72 0.76
CA ALA A 301 12.83 16.90 0.47
C ALA A 301 12.64 15.39 0.67
N LYS A 302 11.59 14.96 1.39
CA LYS A 302 11.28 13.54 1.63
C LYS A 302 10.46 12.95 0.47
N ASN A 303 9.44 13.66 0.00
CA ASN A 303 8.60 13.20 -1.11
C ASN A 303 9.19 13.53 -2.48
N THR A 304 9.98 14.60 -2.57
CA THR A 304 10.59 15.09 -3.81
C THR A 304 12.08 15.35 -3.59
N PRO A 305 12.93 14.31 -3.52
CA PRO A 305 14.35 14.46 -3.18
C PRO A 305 15.12 15.43 -4.09
N ALA A 306 14.72 15.55 -5.36
CA ALA A 306 15.35 16.42 -6.36
C ALA A 306 15.38 17.92 -5.97
N ILE A 307 14.44 18.37 -5.12
CA ILE A 307 14.33 19.80 -4.74
C ILE A 307 15.00 20.12 -3.40
N LYS A 308 15.62 19.13 -2.75
CA LYS A 308 16.18 19.26 -1.39
C LYS A 308 17.13 20.44 -1.24
N ASP A 309 18.05 20.63 -2.20
CA ASP A 309 19.04 21.68 -2.14
C ASP A 309 18.45 23.07 -2.39
N ILE A 310 17.39 23.16 -3.21
CA ILE A 310 16.64 24.39 -3.47
C ILE A 310 15.90 24.82 -2.20
N LEU A 311 15.17 23.90 -1.56
CA LEU A 311 14.50 24.18 -0.29
C LEU A 311 15.50 24.60 0.79
N LYS A 312 16.67 23.96 0.86
CA LYS A 312 17.74 24.33 1.80
C LYS A 312 18.29 25.73 1.51
N LYS A 313 18.54 26.06 0.24
CA LYS A 313 19.01 27.40 -0.21
C LYS A 313 18.06 28.50 0.25
N TYR A 314 16.75 28.29 0.09
CA TYR A 314 15.71 29.25 0.47
C TYR A 314 15.17 29.06 1.91
N LYS A 315 15.78 28.16 2.70
CA LYS A 315 15.38 27.85 4.09
C LYS A 315 13.89 27.50 4.25
N LEU A 316 13.30 26.87 3.24
CA LEU A 316 11.92 26.39 3.26
C LEU A 316 11.87 24.94 3.70
N LYS A 317 10.92 24.59 4.58
CA LYS A 317 10.67 23.17 4.95
C LYS A 317 9.99 22.41 3.81
N TYR A 318 9.09 23.09 3.12
CA TYR A 318 8.36 22.63 1.95
C TYR A 318 7.88 23.86 1.16
N ILE A 319 7.41 23.64 -0.05
CA ILE A 319 6.71 24.63 -0.87
C ILE A 319 5.36 24.03 -1.32
N PRO A 320 4.23 24.75 -1.17
CA PRO A 320 2.94 24.28 -1.68
C PRO A 320 2.99 24.12 -3.20
N GLU A 321 2.58 22.95 -3.70
CA GLU A 321 2.58 22.65 -5.13
C GLU A 321 1.22 22.15 -5.59
N ALA A 322 0.76 22.62 -6.75
CA ALA A 322 -0.50 22.23 -7.36
C ALA A 322 -0.34 21.07 -8.36
N HIS A 323 -0.96 19.94 -8.05
CA HIS A 323 -0.90 18.73 -8.86
C HIS A 323 -2.28 18.28 -9.30
N ASN A 324 -2.39 17.81 -10.55
CA ASN A 324 -3.61 17.17 -11.03
C ASN A 324 -3.42 15.67 -11.10
N TYR A 325 -4.44 14.95 -10.65
CA TYR A 325 -4.53 13.50 -10.66
C TYR A 325 -5.99 13.12 -10.83
N LEU A 326 -6.25 11.83 -11.02
CA LEU A 326 -7.61 11.33 -11.05
C LEU A 326 -7.94 10.68 -9.70
N ARG A 327 -9.21 10.76 -9.32
CA ARG A 327 -9.74 10.00 -8.19
C ARG A 327 -10.89 9.14 -8.70
N ALA A 328 -10.86 7.87 -8.34
CA ALA A 328 -11.98 6.96 -8.54
C ALA A 328 -12.18 6.18 -7.24
N TYR A 329 -13.43 6.15 -6.75
CA TYR A 329 -13.81 5.33 -5.59
C TYR A 329 -12.97 5.58 -4.32
N ASN A 330 -12.61 6.84 -4.08
CA ASN A 330 -11.72 7.32 -3.01
C ASN A 330 -10.25 6.94 -3.13
N TYR A 331 -9.76 6.54 -4.31
CA TYR A 331 -8.33 6.28 -4.54
C TYR A 331 -7.75 7.17 -5.61
N ILE A 332 -6.52 7.61 -5.35
CA ILE A 332 -5.72 8.39 -6.31
C ILE A 332 -5.17 7.47 -7.41
N LEU A 333 -5.35 7.92 -8.64
CA LEU A 333 -4.81 7.36 -9.87
C LEU A 333 -3.93 8.44 -10.51
N ASP A 334 -2.62 8.20 -10.56
CA ASP A 334 -1.67 9.12 -11.19
C ASP A 334 -1.01 8.49 -12.42
N TYR A 335 -1.22 9.12 -13.56
CA TYR A 335 -0.68 8.75 -14.88
C TYR A 335 0.25 9.85 -15.40
N THR A 336 0.89 10.60 -14.50
CA THR A 336 1.87 11.62 -14.88
C THR A 336 3.10 10.98 -15.55
N GLY A 337 3.42 9.73 -15.20
CA GLY A 337 4.55 8.98 -15.75
C GLY A 337 5.87 9.22 -15.02
N ILE A 338 5.80 9.65 -13.76
CA ILE A 338 6.97 10.19 -13.03
C ILE A 338 7.29 9.46 -11.73
N GLY A 339 6.67 8.29 -11.53
CA GLY A 339 6.89 7.45 -10.36
C GLY A 339 6.32 8.03 -9.07
N ILE A 340 5.24 8.80 -9.13
CA ILE A 340 4.51 9.24 -7.93
C ILE A 340 4.04 7.99 -7.18
N ASN A 341 4.32 7.94 -5.88
CA ASN A 341 3.71 6.96 -5.00
C ASN A 341 2.42 7.55 -4.44
N GLU A 342 1.27 7.07 -4.92
CA GLU A 342 -0.04 7.68 -4.66
C GLU A 342 -0.40 7.67 -3.17
N THR A 343 -0.04 6.60 -2.45
CA THR A 343 -0.25 6.50 -1.00
C THR A 343 0.54 7.56 -0.22
N LYS A 344 1.80 7.79 -0.60
CA LYS A 344 2.62 8.84 0.05
C LYS A 344 2.16 10.23 -0.35
N PHE A 345 1.79 10.39 -1.62
CA PHE A 345 1.28 11.65 -2.14
C PHE A 345 0.01 12.06 -1.39
N GLU A 346 -0.94 11.15 -1.19
CA GLU A 346 -2.19 11.41 -0.46
C GLU A 346 -1.95 11.95 0.96
N LEU A 347 -0.90 11.50 1.65
CA LEU A 347 -0.52 12.00 2.97
C LEU A 347 0.01 13.42 2.98
N ASP A 348 0.57 13.88 1.86
CA ASP A 348 1.16 15.21 1.73
C ASP A 348 0.16 16.23 1.16
N ILE A 349 -1.05 15.81 0.75
CA ILE A 349 -2.13 16.70 0.30
C ILE A 349 -2.62 17.53 1.49
N ILE A 350 -2.62 18.85 1.30
CA ILE A 350 -3.12 19.83 2.25
C ILE A 350 -4.60 20.14 1.95
N GLN A 351 -4.93 20.27 0.67
CA GLN A 351 -6.27 20.58 0.20
C GLN A 351 -6.48 19.99 -1.20
N GLU A 352 -7.68 19.52 -1.49
CA GLU A 352 -8.06 19.06 -2.83
C GLU A 352 -9.43 19.60 -3.24
N LEU A 353 -9.63 19.76 -4.55
CA LEU A 353 -10.87 20.21 -5.17
C LEU A 353 -11.07 19.43 -6.47
N GLU A 354 -12.29 18.95 -6.72
CA GLU A 354 -12.66 18.42 -8.04
C GLU A 354 -12.76 19.57 -9.05
N ILE A 355 -12.15 19.41 -10.22
CA ILE A 355 -12.14 20.39 -11.30
C ILE A 355 -12.57 19.75 -12.62
N GLN A 356 -13.04 20.57 -13.55
CA GLN A 356 -13.34 20.17 -14.92
C GLN A 356 -12.09 20.22 -15.82
N PRO A 357 -12.04 19.44 -16.92
CA PRO A 357 -10.89 19.41 -17.83
C PRO A 357 -10.49 20.77 -18.45
N ASP A 358 -11.40 21.73 -18.54
CA ASP A 358 -11.16 23.11 -18.99
C ASP A 358 -10.59 24.03 -17.90
N GLN A 359 -10.58 23.58 -16.63
CA GLN A 359 -10.05 24.35 -15.50
C GLN A 359 -8.57 24.07 -15.20
N ILE A 360 -7.88 23.30 -16.05
CA ILE A 360 -6.49 22.88 -15.80
C ILE A 360 -5.43 23.97 -16.05
N THR A 361 -5.82 25.09 -16.67
CA THR A 361 -4.94 26.21 -17.01
C THR A 361 -5.12 27.37 -16.03
N ASP A 362 -5.85 28.43 -16.41
CA ASP A 362 -5.92 29.68 -15.67
C ASP A 362 -6.54 29.52 -14.28
N PHE A 363 -7.61 28.71 -14.18
CA PHE A 363 -8.24 28.39 -12.91
C PHE A 363 -7.25 27.75 -11.93
N LYS A 364 -6.50 26.73 -12.38
CA LYS A 364 -5.47 26.09 -11.58
C LYS A 364 -4.39 27.06 -11.11
N VAL A 365 -3.87 27.89 -12.02
CA VAL A 365 -2.79 28.84 -11.67
C VAL A 365 -3.30 29.85 -10.64
N LYS A 366 -4.50 30.38 -10.84
CA LYS A 366 -5.14 31.29 -9.88
C LYS A 366 -5.33 30.61 -8.52
N TYR A 367 -5.94 29.43 -8.50
CA TYR A 367 -6.18 28.68 -7.26
C TYR A 367 -4.89 28.40 -6.48
N HIS A 368 -3.80 28.06 -7.19
CA HIS A 368 -2.49 27.85 -6.57
C HIS A 368 -1.91 29.14 -5.98
N LYS A 369 -1.98 30.25 -6.73
CA LYS A 369 -1.51 31.55 -6.25
C LYS A 369 -2.29 32.04 -5.02
N ASP A 370 -3.62 31.95 -5.08
CA ASP A 370 -4.51 32.31 -3.97
C ASP A 370 -4.18 31.48 -2.72
N PHE A 371 -3.89 30.17 -2.87
CA PHE A 371 -3.43 29.33 -1.78
C PHE A 371 -2.06 29.76 -1.24
N MET A 372 -1.09 30.05 -2.12
CA MET A 372 0.25 30.47 -1.72
C MET A 372 0.23 31.79 -0.95
N ASP A 373 -0.62 32.74 -1.32
CA ASP A 373 -0.79 34.01 -0.59
C ASP A 373 -1.25 33.76 0.85
N ASN A 374 -2.30 32.96 1.05
CA ASN A 374 -2.74 32.58 2.39
C ASN A 374 -1.65 31.85 3.18
N TRP A 375 -0.94 30.93 2.52
CA TRP A 375 0.15 30.17 3.14
C TRP A 375 1.31 31.07 3.60
N ILE A 376 1.65 32.11 2.84
CA ILE A 376 2.67 33.13 3.21
C ILE A 376 2.26 33.84 4.50
N GLU A 377 1.00 34.30 4.57
CA GLU A 377 0.48 35.03 5.71
C GLU A 377 0.42 34.18 6.99
N GLU A 378 -0.05 32.94 6.87
CA GLU A 378 -0.19 31.99 7.98
C GLU A 378 1.16 31.55 8.53
N ASN A 379 2.12 31.25 7.64
CA ASN A 379 3.41 30.67 8.01
C ASN A 379 4.53 31.71 8.15
N LYS A 380 4.21 32.99 7.96
CA LYS A 380 5.16 34.12 8.04
C LYS A 380 6.39 33.90 7.15
N ILE A 381 6.13 33.48 5.91
CA ILE A 381 7.18 33.16 4.94
C ILE A 381 7.87 34.47 4.50
N PRO A 382 9.21 34.55 4.52
CA PRO A 382 9.94 35.79 4.25
C PRO A 382 10.15 36.04 2.76
N TYR A 383 9.18 35.68 1.92
CA TYR A 383 9.22 35.81 0.47
C TYR A 383 7.85 36.28 -0.03
N SER A 384 7.85 37.14 -1.05
CA SER A 384 6.64 37.52 -1.78
C SER A 384 6.12 36.36 -2.64
N LEU A 385 4.86 36.48 -3.10
CA LEU A 385 4.26 35.50 -4.00
C LEU A 385 5.10 35.28 -5.26
N ASP A 386 5.59 36.36 -5.89
CA ASP A 386 6.37 36.29 -7.11
C ASP A 386 7.73 35.61 -6.88
N GLU A 387 8.39 35.89 -5.76
CA GLU A 387 9.63 35.20 -5.37
C GLU A 387 9.38 33.70 -5.15
N LEU A 388 8.32 33.34 -4.43
CA LEU A 388 7.98 31.93 -4.21
C LEU A 388 7.57 31.23 -5.49
N TRP A 389 6.88 31.90 -6.40
CA TRP A 389 6.53 31.35 -7.70
C TRP A 389 7.79 31.04 -8.53
N ASN A 390 8.81 31.91 -8.47
CA ASN A 390 10.10 31.64 -9.09
C ASN A 390 10.85 30.48 -8.42
N ILE A 391 10.85 30.40 -7.08
CA ILE A 391 11.43 29.27 -6.33
C ILE A 391 10.73 27.96 -6.71
N ARG A 392 9.41 27.99 -6.87
CA ARG A 392 8.61 26.86 -7.34
C ARG A 392 9.04 26.43 -8.74
N GLU A 393 9.20 27.36 -9.69
CA GLU A 393 9.66 27.01 -11.04
C GLU A 393 11.09 26.44 -11.04
N GLU A 394 11.99 26.91 -10.15
CA GLU A 394 13.29 26.26 -9.92
C GLU A 394 13.12 24.80 -9.47
N CYS A 395 12.20 24.54 -8.52
CA CYS A 395 11.88 23.20 -8.05
C CYS A 395 11.38 22.30 -9.19
N ILE A 396 10.41 22.76 -9.99
CA ILE A 396 9.88 22.00 -11.13
C ILE A 396 10.98 21.68 -12.15
N LYS A 397 11.87 22.64 -12.41
CA LYS A 397 12.99 22.44 -13.33
C LYS A 397 13.96 21.36 -12.83
N ALA A 398 14.26 21.33 -11.54
CA ALA A 398 15.09 20.29 -10.93
C ALA A 398 14.46 18.90 -11.03
N ILE A 399 13.14 18.78 -10.85
CA ILE A 399 12.41 17.52 -11.03
C ILE A 399 12.56 17.01 -12.46
N VAL A 400 12.39 17.88 -13.45
CA VAL A 400 12.52 17.52 -14.87
C VAL A 400 13.94 17.09 -15.22
N LEU A 401 14.97 17.76 -14.70
CA LEU A 401 16.38 17.45 -14.96
C LEU A 401 16.92 16.22 -14.21
N SER A 402 16.23 15.78 -13.16
CA SER A 402 16.64 14.62 -12.35
C SER A 402 16.27 13.26 -12.97
N ARG A 403 15.69 13.27 -14.16
CA ARG A 403 15.29 12.11 -14.95
C ARG A 403 16.22 11.98 -16.15
#